data_AF-A0A1H3TJH6-F1
#
_entry.id   AF-A0A1H3TJH6-F1
#
_cell.length_a   1.000
_cell.length_b   1.000
_cell.length_c   1.000
_cell.angle_alpha   90.00
_cell.angle_beta   90.00
_cell.angle_gamma   90.00
#
_symmetry.space_group_name_H-M   'P 1'
#
loop_
_entity.id
_entity.type
_entity.pdbx_description
1 polymer ?
#
loop_
_entity_poly.entity_id
_entity_poly.type
_entity_poly.pdbx_seq_one_letter_code
_entity_poly.pdbx_strand_id
1 'polypeptide(L)'
;MKRDRTRSIWRGMRARCSNPKHISYPNYGGAGVSVCARWERYENFLADMGPAPPGLSIERLDRSQPYCPSNCIWATDKQQARNRSNNVLIEFQGESLPIAAWAERYGLAVGTLWRRLKAGAPMDIAVSKPLLRGKPWRGHQRPRKERT
;
A
#
# COMPACT_ATOMS: atom_id res chain seq x y z
N MET A 1 21.78 -21.78 -18.65
CA MET A 1 21.04 -21.97 -17.38
C MET A 1 20.04 -20.83 -17.18
N LYS A 2 18.74 -21.12 -17.08
CA LYS A 2 17.75 -20.12 -16.67
C LYS A 2 18.05 -19.70 -15.23
N ARG A 3 18.14 -18.39 -14.97
CA ARG A 3 18.26 -17.88 -13.59
C ARG A 3 16.94 -18.17 -12.86
N ASP A 4 17.02 -18.83 -11.71
CA ASP A 4 15.88 -19.05 -10.84
C ASP A 4 15.44 -17.70 -10.25
N ARG A 5 14.33 -17.16 -10.78
CA ARG A 5 13.76 -15.88 -10.40
C ARG A 5 13.43 -15.83 -8.90
N THR A 6 12.89 -16.91 -8.36
CA THR A 6 12.52 -17.04 -6.94
C THR A 6 13.77 -16.93 -6.08
N ARG A 7 14.86 -17.59 -6.47
CA ARG A 7 16.17 -17.49 -5.80
C ARG A 7 16.77 -16.09 -5.88
N SER A 8 16.65 -15.41 -7.01
CA SER A 8 17.08 -14.01 -7.15
C SER A 8 16.29 -13.08 -6.23
N ILE A 9 14.98 -13.26 -6.13
CA ILE A 9 14.11 -12.48 -5.22
C ILE A 9 14.51 -12.72 -3.76
N TRP A 10 14.69 -13.97 -3.35
CA TRP A 10 15.12 -14.33 -2.00
C TRP A 10 16.48 -13.70 -1.65
N ARG A 11 17.47 -13.77 -2.55
CA ARG A 11 18.77 -13.11 -2.36
C ARG A 11 18.64 -11.60 -2.23
N GLY A 12 17.83 -10.97 -3.10
CA GLY A 12 17.58 -9.53 -3.06
C GLY A 12 16.88 -9.08 -1.78
N MET A 13 15.88 -9.83 -1.31
CA MET A 13 15.22 -9.61 -0.02
C MET A 13 16.24 -9.60 1.12
N ARG A 14 17.10 -10.61 1.21
CA ARG A 14 18.13 -10.68 2.26
C ARG A 14 19.12 -9.54 2.16
N ALA A 15 19.60 -9.20 0.96
CA ALA A 15 20.53 -8.10 0.75
C ALA A 15 19.96 -6.74 1.22
N ARG A 16 18.68 -6.45 0.96
CA ARG A 16 18.02 -5.23 1.46
C ARG A 16 18.03 -5.14 2.99
N CYS A 17 17.91 -6.27 3.69
CA CYS A 17 17.85 -6.31 5.14
C CYS A 17 19.23 -6.38 5.82
N SER A 18 20.24 -6.99 5.19
CA SER A 18 21.50 -7.31 5.87
C SER A 18 22.75 -6.61 5.33
N ASN A 19 22.68 -5.94 4.18
CA ASN A 19 23.85 -5.31 3.57
C ASN A 19 23.77 -3.79 3.67
N PRO A 20 24.54 -3.13 4.56
CA PRO A 20 24.57 -1.68 4.71
C PRO A 20 24.94 -0.91 3.43
N LYS A 21 25.64 -1.54 2.48
CA LYS A 21 26.00 -0.94 1.19
C LYS A 21 24.88 -1.04 0.14
N HIS A 22 23.79 -1.75 0.43
CA HIS A 22 22.68 -1.88 -0.50
C HIS A 22 21.88 -0.58 -0.53
N ILE A 23 21.53 -0.08 -1.72
CA ILE A 23 20.83 1.21 -1.90
C ILE A 23 19.54 1.33 -1.07
N SER A 24 18.79 0.23 -0.94
CA SER A 24 17.57 0.19 -0.14
C SER A 24 17.79 -0.04 1.35
N TYR A 25 19.00 -0.36 1.81
CA TYR A 25 19.24 -0.72 3.22
C TYR A 25 18.72 0.29 4.23
N PRO A 26 18.88 1.63 4.05
CA PRO A 26 18.36 2.61 5.01
C PRO A 26 16.86 2.48 5.27
N ASN A 27 16.08 2.06 4.28
CA ASN A 27 14.62 1.89 4.38
C ASN A 27 14.20 0.48 4.83
N TYR A 28 15.15 -0.44 4.99
CA TYR A 28 14.91 -1.84 5.32
C TYR A 28 15.76 -2.21 6.54
N GLY A 29 16.94 -2.79 6.35
CA GLY A 29 17.81 -3.20 7.47
C GLY A 29 18.14 -2.05 8.43
N GLY A 30 18.43 -0.87 7.89
CA GLY A 30 18.67 0.34 8.68
C GLY A 30 17.43 0.85 9.45
N ALA A 31 16.23 0.46 9.03
CA ALA A 31 14.96 0.75 9.70
C ALA A 31 14.49 -0.40 10.62
N GLY A 32 15.34 -1.40 10.87
CA GLY A 32 15.02 -2.56 11.73
C GLY A 32 14.26 -3.69 11.04
N VAL A 33 14.03 -3.62 9.72
CA VAL A 33 13.39 -4.70 8.97
C VAL A 33 14.34 -5.87 8.78
N SER A 34 13.93 -7.04 9.25
CA SER A 34 14.71 -8.29 9.15
C SER A 34 14.00 -9.36 8.31
N VAL A 35 14.69 -10.47 8.11
CA VAL A 35 14.14 -11.71 7.54
C VAL A 35 14.09 -12.73 8.68
N CYS A 36 12.98 -13.48 8.81
CA CYS A 36 12.88 -14.48 9.86
C CYS A 36 13.93 -15.60 9.69
N ALA A 37 14.34 -16.20 10.80
CA ALA A 37 15.38 -17.25 10.81
C ALA A 37 15.03 -18.42 9.88
N ARG A 38 13.74 -18.79 9.77
CA ARG A 38 13.27 -19.84 8.85
C ARG A 38 13.68 -19.58 7.40
N TRP A 39 13.67 -18.32 6.96
CA TRP A 39 14.01 -17.92 5.59
C TRP A 39 15.50 -17.60 5.38
N GLU A 40 16.37 -17.94 6.34
CA GLU A 40 17.82 -17.98 6.09
C GLU A 40 18.23 -19.08 5.11
N ARG A 41 17.39 -20.11 4.96
CA ARG A 41 17.52 -21.19 3.98
C ARG A 41 16.54 -20.96 2.82
N TYR A 42 17.04 -21.12 1.60
CA TYR A 42 16.23 -20.90 0.39
C TYR A 42 15.12 -21.94 0.25
N GLU A 43 15.38 -23.17 0.68
CA GLU A 43 14.46 -24.30 0.59
C GLU A 43 13.19 -24.05 1.42
N ASN A 44 13.35 -23.47 2.61
CA ASN A 44 12.21 -23.08 3.45
C ASN A 44 11.42 -21.93 2.82
N PHE A 45 12.12 -20.92 2.29
CA PHE A 45 11.47 -19.84 1.57
C PHE A 45 10.63 -20.36 0.39
N LEU A 46 11.21 -21.27 -0.41
CA LEU A 46 10.53 -21.88 -1.54
C LEU A 46 9.37 -22.78 -1.11
N ALA A 47 9.49 -23.52 -0.01
CA ALA A 47 8.41 -24.34 0.54
C ALA A 47 7.23 -23.49 1.02
N ASP A 48 7.51 -22.34 1.64
CA ASP A 48 6.47 -21.47 2.20
C ASP A 48 5.79 -20.59 1.13
N MET A 49 6.57 -20.05 0.17
CA MET A 49 6.06 -19.09 -0.83
C MET A 49 5.74 -19.74 -2.18
N GLY A 50 6.29 -20.91 -2.48
CA GLY A 50 6.29 -21.49 -3.82
C GLY A 50 7.14 -20.70 -4.83
N PRO A 51 7.21 -21.17 -6.09
CA PRO A 51 7.86 -20.45 -7.17
C PRO A 51 7.19 -19.10 -7.43
N ALA A 52 7.99 -18.06 -7.63
CA ALA A 52 7.50 -16.71 -7.88
C ALA A 52 6.75 -16.63 -9.23
N PRO A 53 5.43 -16.39 -9.24
CA PRO A 53 4.66 -16.33 -10.49
C PRO A 53 5.14 -15.19 -11.40
N PRO A 54 4.98 -15.31 -12.73
CA PRO A 54 5.37 -14.25 -13.66
C PRO A 54 4.73 -12.90 -13.29
N GLY A 55 5.51 -11.83 -13.33
CA GLY A 55 5.02 -10.47 -13.05
C GLY A 55 4.76 -10.12 -11.58
N LEU A 56 4.95 -11.05 -10.62
CA LEU A 56 4.74 -10.78 -9.19
C LEU A 56 6.05 -10.70 -8.42
N SER A 57 6.19 -9.75 -7.49
CA SER A 57 7.34 -9.68 -6.58
C SER A 57 6.92 -9.91 -5.13
N ILE A 58 7.90 -10.14 -4.26
CA ILE A 58 7.66 -10.34 -2.84
C ILE A 58 7.28 -9.01 -2.19
N GLU A 59 6.16 -8.99 -1.49
CA GLU A 59 5.65 -7.84 -0.76
C GLU A 59 5.33 -8.23 0.68
N ARG A 60 5.57 -7.31 1.62
CA ARG A 60 5.16 -7.47 3.02
C ARG A 60 3.75 -6.93 3.22
N LEU A 61 2.88 -7.66 3.90
CA LEU A 61 1.52 -7.21 4.20
C LEU A 61 1.56 -5.99 5.14
N ASP A 62 2.32 -6.12 6.21
CA ASP A 62 2.67 -5.01 7.11
C ASP A 62 4.15 -4.65 6.90
N ARG A 63 4.38 -3.42 6.46
CA ARG A 63 5.71 -2.85 6.20
C ARG A 63 6.57 -2.66 7.45
N SER A 64 5.98 -2.67 8.64
CA SER A 64 6.70 -2.58 9.92
C SER A 64 7.22 -3.94 10.39
N GLN A 65 6.59 -5.02 9.92
CA GLN A 65 6.89 -6.39 10.32
C GLN A 65 7.99 -7.03 9.44
N PRO A 66 8.69 -8.07 9.93
CA PRO A 66 9.77 -8.72 9.19
C PRO A 66 9.27 -9.46 7.94
N TYR A 67 10.20 -9.88 7.09
CA TYR A 67 9.93 -10.86 6.04
C TYR A 67 9.75 -12.25 6.66
N CYS A 68 8.53 -12.79 6.58
CA CYS A 68 8.16 -14.11 7.09
C CYS A 68 6.90 -14.63 6.37
N PRO A 69 6.61 -15.95 6.42
CA PRO A 69 5.46 -16.53 5.73
C PRO A 69 4.12 -15.88 6.09
N SER A 70 3.95 -15.51 7.36
CA SER A 70 2.73 -14.86 7.85
C SER A 70 2.57 -13.41 7.41
N ASN A 71 3.64 -12.77 6.91
CA ASN A 71 3.65 -11.35 6.56
C ASN A 71 4.00 -11.11 5.09
N CYS A 72 4.09 -12.15 4.25
CA CYS A 72 4.59 -11.98 2.89
C CYS A 72 3.71 -12.66 1.85
N ILE A 73 3.55 -12.00 0.71
CA ILE A 73 2.78 -12.49 -0.42
C ILE A 73 3.51 -12.21 -1.73
N TRP A 74 3.12 -12.92 -2.79
CA TRP A 74 3.41 -12.50 -4.16
C TRP A 74 2.40 -11.42 -4.56
N ALA A 75 2.89 -10.24 -4.89
CA ALA A 75 2.07 -9.07 -5.20
C ALA A 75 2.39 -8.49 -6.58
N THR A 76 1.34 -7.97 -7.21
CA THR A 76 1.44 -7.14 -8.43
C THR A 76 1.98 -5.75 -8.10
N ASP A 77 2.47 -5.02 -9.10
CA ASP A 77 2.88 -3.63 -8.95
C ASP A 77 1.75 -2.74 -8.42
N LYS A 78 0.50 -3.03 -8.82
CA LYS A 78 -0.71 -2.35 -8.35
C LYS A 78 -0.94 -2.58 -6.85
N GLN A 79 -0.75 -3.80 -6.35
CA GLN A 79 -0.87 -4.11 -4.93
C GLN A 79 0.25 -3.46 -4.11
N GLN A 80 1.50 -3.54 -4.58
CA GLN A 80 2.64 -2.88 -3.92
C GLN A 80 2.48 -1.36 -3.87
N ALA A 81 1.97 -0.75 -4.95
CA ALA A 81 1.68 0.69 -4.98
C ALA A 81 0.68 1.11 -3.90
N ARG A 82 -0.26 0.23 -3.52
CA ARG A 82 -1.23 0.49 -2.44
C ARG A 82 -0.60 0.45 -1.06
N ASN A 83 0.49 -0.29 -0.88
CA ASN A 83 1.17 -0.44 0.41
C ASN A 83 2.28 0.59 0.67
N ARG A 84 2.45 1.58 -0.22
CA ARG A 84 3.50 2.59 -0.06
C ARG A 84 3.19 3.54 1.10
N SER A 85 4.23 3.90 1.86
CA SER A 85 4.16 4.84 3.00
C SER A 85 3.57 6.20 2.65
N ASN A 86 3.77 6.64 1.42
CA ASN A 86 3.42 7.97 0.96
C ASN A 86 1.97 8.06 0.48
N ASN A 87 1.20 6.98 0.58
CA ASN A 87 -0.22 7.03 0.36
C ASN A 87 -0.93 7.73 1.52
N VAL A 88 -1.83 8.65 1.18
CA VAL A 88 -2.79 9.18 2.15
C VAL A 88 -3.88 8.14 2.35
N LEU A 89 -3.97 7.59 3.56
CA LEU A 89 -5.05 6.69 3.97
C LEU A 89 -6.26 7.52 4.39
N ILE A 90 -7.43 7.08 3.96
CA ILE A 90 -8.71 7.69 4.29
C ILE A 90 -9.48 6.67 5.11
N GLU A 91 -9.86 7.06 6.32
CA GLU A 91 -10.69 6.22 7.20
C GLU A 91 -12.15 6.33 6.80
N PHE A 92 -12.80 5.19 6.59
CA PHE A 92 -14.22 5.12 6.29
C PHE A 92 -14.77 3.74 6.62
N GLN A 93 -15.92 3.68 7.29
CA GLN A 93 -16.58 2.42 7.66
C GLN A 93 -15.68 1.43 8.43
N GLY A 94 -14.80 1.94 9.30
CA GLY A 94 -13.90 1.12 10.11
C GLY A 94 -12.67 0.58 9.37
N GLU A 95 -12.45 0.98 8.12
CA GLU A 95 -11.26 0.63 7.34
C GLU A 95 -10.45 1.87 6.97
N SER A 96 -9.13 1.72 6.89
CA SER A 96 -8.19 2.77 6.49
C SER A 96 -7.49 2.37 5.19
N LEU A 97 -7.94 2.93 4.06
CA LEU A 97 -7.46 2.56 2.73
C LEU A 97 -6.98 3.77 1.92
N PRO A 98 -6.06 3.57 0.96
CA PRO A 98 -5.70 4.64 0.03
C PRO A 98 -6.88 4.99 -0.88
N ILE A 99 -6.93 6.25 -1.32
CA ILE A 99 -8.01 6.76 -2.20
C ILE A 99 -8.26 5.89 -3.43
N ALA A 100 -7.21 5.29 -4.00
CA ALA A 100 -7.33 4.43 -5.16
C ALA A 100 -8.07 3.11 -4.87
N ALA A 101 -7.93 2.58 -3.65
CA ALA A 101 -8.67 1.40 -3.22
C ALA A 101 -10.14 1.74 -2.96
N TRP A 102 -10.42 2.88 -2.33
CA TRP A 102 -11.80 3.37 -2.18
C TRP A 102 -12.48 3.63 -3.53
N ALA A 103 -11.79 4.27 -4.46
CA ALA A 103 -12.31 4.54 -5.79
C ALA A 103 -12.66 3.24 -6.54
N GLU A 104 -11.80 2.22 -6.48
CA GLU A 104 -12.10 0.90 -7.05
C GLU A 104 -13.31 0.23 -6.39
N ARG A 105 -13.37 0.22 -5.06
CA ARG A 105 -14.46 -0.40 -4.30
C ARG A 105 -15.85 0.16 -4.66
N TYR A 106 -15.93 1.47 -4.88
CA TYR A 106 -17.18 2.15 -5.24
C TYR A 106 -17.37 2.33 -6.76
N GLY A 107 -16.45 1.79 -7.58
CA GLY A 107 -16.49 1.90 -9.04
C GLY A 107 -16.48 3.35 -9.52
N LEU A 108 -15.55 4.15 -8.99
CA LEU A 108 -15.31 5.56 -9.31
C LEU A 108 -13.92 5.74 -9.92
N ALA A 109 -13.77 6.75 -10.78
CA ALA A 109 -12.45 7.23 -11.17
C ALA A 109 -11.76 7.89 -9.96
N VAL A 110 -10.48 7.58 -9.74
CA VAL A 110 -9.69 8.13 -8.60
C VAL A 110 -9.76 9.66 -8.55
N GLY A 111 -9.59 10.32 -9.71
CA GLY A 111 -9.68 11.78 -9.80
C GLY A 111 -11.06 12.35 -9.45
N THR A 112 -12.13 11.59 -9.66
CA THR A 112 -13.48 11.99 -9.26
C THR A 112 -13.62 11.98 -7.73
N LEU A 113 -13.22 10.89 -7.09
CA LEU A 113 -13.24 10.78 -5.63
C LEU A 113 -12.35 11.86 -4.99
N TRP A 114 -11.15 12.06 -5.54
CA TRP A 114 -10.22 13.08 -5.06
C TRP A 114 -10.80 14.48 -5.15
N ARG A 115 -11.40 14.84 -6.30
CA ARG A 115 -12.02 16.17 -6.47
C ARG A 115 -13.15 16.41 -5.47
N ARG A 116 -13.93 15.37 -5.15
CA ARG A 116 -15.03 15.46 -4.16
C ARG A 116 -14.50 15.70 -2.75
N LEU A 117 -13.51 14.92 -2.32
CA LEU A 117 -12.86 15.08 -1.01
C LEU A 117 -12.15 16.44 -0.91
N LYS A 118 -11.47 16.89 -1.97
CA LYS A 118 -10.82 18.21 -2.02
C LYS A 118 -11.83 19.36 -1.92
N ALA A 119 -13.06 19.17 -2.40
CA ALA A 119 -14.15 20.13 -2.23
C ALA A 119 -14.79 20.10 -0.84
N GLY A 120 -14.31 19.26 0.09
CA GLY A 120 -14.80 19.13 1.45
C GLY A 120 -16.01 18.21 1.61
N ALA A 121 -16.37 17.43 0.58
CA ALA A 121 -17.45 16.45 0.72
C ALA A 121 -17.05 15.36 1.74
N PRO A 122 -17.93 15.02 2.70
CA PRO A 122 -17.70 13.88 3.58
C PRO A 122 -17.66 12.58 2.76
N MET A 123 -16.97 11.57 3.28
CA MET A 123 -16.61 10.38 2.51
C MET A 123 -17.82 9.59 1.98
N ASP A 124 -18.88 9.49 2.77
CA ASP A 124 -20.18 8.89 2.39
C ASP A 124 -20.80 9.55 1.15
N ILE A 125 -20.78 10.88 1.09
CA ILE A 125 -21.21 11.65 -0.07
C ILE A 125 -20.20 11.52 -1.21
N ALA A 126 -18.89 11.52 -0.90
CA ALA A 126 -17.83 11.45 -1.89
C ALA A 126 -17.83 10.13 -2.68
N VAL A 127 -18.32 9.03 -2.10
CA VAL A 127 -18.43 7.73 -2.77
C VAL A 127 -19.77 7.48 -3.49
N SER A 128 -20.78 8.32 -3.25
CA SER A 128 -22.12 8.16 -3.82
C SER A 128 -22.19 8.34 -5.35
N LYS A 129 -23.15 7.66 -6.00
CA LYS A 129 -23.55 7.82 -7.41
C LYS A 129 -25.01 8.32 -7.48
N PRO A 130 -25.42 9.07 -8.54
CA PRO A 130 -24.63 9.52 -9.69
C PRO A 130 -23.74 10.72 -9.35
N LEU A 131 -22.92 11.16 -10.31
CA LEU A 131 -22.17 12.40 -10.20
C LEU A 131 -23.15 13.52 -9.82
N LEU A 132 -23.00 14.12 -8.63
CA LEU A 132 -23.66 15.38 -8.28
C LEU A 132 -23.21 16.44 -9.31
N ARG A 133 -23.87 16.47 -10.47
CA ARG A 133 -23.73 17.53 -11.46
C ARG A 133 -24.52 18.71 -10.91
N GLY A 134 -23.82 19.80 -10.59
CA GLY A 134 -24.44 21.13 -10.63
C GLY A 134 -24.86 21.80 -9.33
N LYS A 135 -24.54 21.29 -8.13
CA LYS A 135 -24.63 22.13 -6.92
C LYS A 135 -23.31 22.09 -6.14
N PRO A 136 -22.60 23.22 -6.00
CA PRO A 136 -21.45 23.28 -5.10
C PRO A 136 -21.95 22.90 -3.71
N TRP A 137 -21.20 22.02 -3.04
CA TRP A 137 -21.43 21.73 -1.63
C TRP A 137 -21.33 23.06 -0.88
N ARG A 138 -22.47 23.57 -0.41
CA ARG A 138 -22.50 24.73 0.47
C ARG A 138 -22.11 24.21 1.84
N GLY A 139 -20.82 24.28 2.17
CA GLY A 139 -20.35 23.97 3.50
C GLY A 139 -21.16 24.74 4.54
N HIS A 140 -21.31 24.17 5.74
CA HIS A 140 -21.87 24.89 6.88
C HIS A 140 -21.17 26.25 6.96
N GLN A 141 -21.94 27.33 6.73
CA GLN A 141 -21.45 28.68 6.89
C GLN A 141 -20.91 28.77 8.32
N ARG A 142 -19.59 28.99 8.46
CA ARG A 142 -19.06 29.42 9.76
C ARG A 142 -19.86 30.66 10.15
N PRO A 143 -20.48 30.72 11.35
CA PRO A 143 -21.18 31.92 11.76
C PRO A 143 -20.20 33.09 11.67
N ARG A 144 -20.62 34.13 10.94
CA ARG A 144 -19.86 35.36 10.79
C ARG A 144 -19.71 35.94 12.19
N LYS A 145 -18.50 35.97 12.75
CA LYS A 145 -18.24 36.64 14.02
C LYS A 145 -18.68 38.10 13.85
N GLU A 146 -19.73 38.50 14.56
CA GLU A 146 -20.09 39.90 14.70
C GLU A 146 -18.92 40.60 15.40
N ARG A 147 -18.37 41.61 14.73
CA ARG A 147 -17.44 42.55 15.35
C ARG A 147 -18.29 43.51 16.16
N THR A 148 -18.29 43.34 17.48
CA THR A 148 -18.53 44.42 18.45
C THR A 148 -17.37 45.39 18.45
#